data_AF-Q683N5-F1
#
_entry.id   AF-Q683N5-F1
#
_cell.length_a   1.000
_cell.length_b   1.000
_cell.length_c   1.000
_cell.angle_alpha   90.00
_cell.angle_beta   90.00
_cell.angle_gamma   90.00
#
_symmetry.space_group_name_H-M   'P 1'
#
loop_
_entity.id
_entity.type
_entity.pdbx_description
1 polymer ?
#
loop_
_entity_poly.entity_id
_entity_poly.type
_entity_poly.pdbx_seq_one_letter_code
_entity_poly.pdbx_strand_id
1 'polypeptide(L)'
;MKVQTVAAVVVVAVVVTMTEAGLFPPKDCKYWCKDNLGINYCCGQPGVTYPPFTKKHLGRCPPVRDTCTGVRTQLPTYCPHDGACQFRSKCCYDTCLKHHVCKTAEYPYY
;
A
#
# COMPACT_ATOMS: atom_id res chain seq x y z
N MET A 1 56.40 5.26 -38.46
CA MET A 1 55.35 4.20 -38.51
C MET A 1 55.07 3.80 -37.06
N LYS A 2 53.98 4.29 -36.45
CA LYS A 2 52.80 3.51 -35.99
C LYS A 2 53.24 2.24 -35.23
N VAL A 3 52.94 2.07 -33.94
CA VAL A 3 51.58 1.83 -33.42
C VAL A 3 51.54 2.19 -31.93
N GLN A 4 50.53 2.96 -31.54
CA GLN A 4 50.14 3.22 -30.16
C GLN A 4 49.30 2.03 -29.67
N THR A 5 49.67 1.40 -28.57
CA THR A 5 48.82 0.40 -27.89
C THR A 5 48.16 1.10 -26.71
N VAL A 6 46.92 1.55 -26.91
CA VAL A 6 46.05 2.07 -25.86
C VAL A 6 45.71 0.90 -24.95
N ALA A 7 46.33 0.85 -23.77
CA ALA A 7 45.93 -0.09 -22.72
C ALA A 7 44.53 0.31 -22.24
N ALA A 8 43.55 -0.49 -22.62
CA ALA A 8 42.16 -0.32 -22.25
C ALA A 8 42.04 -0.28 -20.72
N VAL A 9 41.79 0.90 -20.17
CA VAL A 9 41.36 1.08 -18.79
C VAL A 9 40.02 0.37 -18.69
N VAL A 10 40.03 -0.82 -18.09
CA VAL A 10 38.81 -1.54 -17.72
C VAL A 10 38.13 -0.69 -16.65
N VAL A 11 37.24 0.21 -17.10
CA VAL A 11 36.32 0.90 -16.23
C VAL A 11 35.39 -0.18 -15.68
N VAL A 12 35.74 -0.70 -14.52
CA VAL A 12 34.86 -1.54 -13.72
C VAL A 12 33.66 -0.66 -13.41
N ALA A 13 32.62 -0.76 -14.24
CA ALA A 13 31.33 -0.19 -13.96
C ALA A 13 30.84 -0.86 -12.68
N VAL A 14 31.08 -0.20 -11.55
CA VAL A 14 30.41 -0.51 -10.30
C VAL A 14 28.95 -0.21 -10.58
N VAL A 15 28.22 -1.24 -11.02
CA VAL A 15 26.77 -1.26 -10.96
C VAL A 15 26.43 -1.17 -9.49
N VAL A 16 26.28 0.06 -9.01
CA VAL A 16 25.58 0.35 -7.77
C VAL A 16 24.16 -0.09 -8.05
N THR A 17 23.84 -1.36 -7.80
CA THR A 17 22.47 -1.82 -7.75
C THR A 17 21.88 -1.19 -6.50
N MET A 18 21.42 0.05 -6.65
CA MET A 18 20.55 0.69 -5.70
C MET A 18 19.36 -0.25 -5.56
N THR A 19 19.31 -0.98 -4.45
CA THR A 19 18.12 -1.70 -4.05
C THR A 19 17.06 -0.65 -3.75
N GLU A 20 16.33 -0.28 -4.79
CA GLU A 20 15.07 0.45 -4.68
C GLU A 20 14.07 -0.46 -3.98
N ALA A 21 14.16 -0.52 -2.65
CA ALA A 21 13.00 -0.86 -1.85
C ALA A 21 11.97 0.26 -2.07
N GLY A 22 11.15 0.18 -3.14
CA GLY A 22 10.17 1.25 -3.34
C GLY A 22 9.16 1.20 -4.49
N LEU A 23 9.43 0.65 -5.68
CA LEU A 23 8.67 1.15 -6.86
C LEU A 23 8.14 0.15 -7.89
N PHE A 24 8.22 -1.17 -7.65
CA PHE A 24 7.51 -2.10 -8.52
C PHE A 24 6.10 -2.35 -7.95
N PRO A 25 5.01 -1.83 -8.58
CA PRO A 25 3.70 -2.36 -8.28
C PRO A 25 3.79 -3.89 -8.50
N PRO A 26 3.23 -4.71 -7.60
CA PRO A 26 3.21 -6.15 -7.81
C PRO A 26 2.62 -6.38 -9.20
N LYS A 27 3.37 -7.04 -10.08
CA LYS A 27 3.03 -7.15 -11.51
C LYS A 27 1.64 -7.75 -11.74
N ASP A 28 1.10 -8.42 -10.72
CA ASP A 28 -0.28 -8.90 -10.62
C ASP A 28 -0.97 -8.34 -9.37
N CYS A 29 -1.32 -7.05 -9.39
CA CYS A 29 -2.12 -6.48 -8.32
C CYS A 29 -3.54 -7.07 -8.32
N LYS A 30 -3.82 -7.94 -7.35
CA LYS A 30 -5.14 -8.58 -7.20
C LYS A 30 -6.22 -7.63 -6.69
N TYR A 31 -5.85 -6.62 -5.89
CA TYR A 31 -6.80 -5.72 -5.25
C TYR A 31 -6.38 -4.26 -5.40
N TRP A 32 -7.22 -3.51 -6.13
CA TRP A 32 -7.07 -2.09 -6.37
C TRP A 32 -7.96 -1.27 -5.44
N CYS A 33 -7.38 -0.27 -4.77
CA CYS A 33 -8.09 0.66 -3.92
C CYS A 33 -7.83 2.10 -4.36
N LYS A 34 -8.70 3.03 -3.93
CA LYS A 34 -8.55 4.47 -4.16
C LYS A 34 -8.17 5.19 -2.89
N ASP A 35 -7.10 5.97 -2.90
CA ASP A 35 -6.76 6.84 -1.77
C ASP A 35 -7.79 7.98 -1.56
N ASN A 36 -7.52 8.87 -0.60
CA ASN A 36 -8.40 10.02 -0.33
C ASN A 36 -8.42 11.08 -1.46
N LEU A 37 -7.47 11.02 -2.40
CA LEU A 37 -7.42 11.87 -3.59
C LEU A 37 -8.05 11.18 -4.82
N GLY A 38 -8.51 9.93 -4.67
CA GLY A 38 -9.09 9.13 -5.75
C GLY A 38 -8.06 8.41 -6.62
N ILE A 39 -6.78 8.42 -6.25
CA ILE A 39 -5.69 7.76 -6.98
C ILE A 39 -5.75 6.26 -6.69
N ASN A 40 -5.74 5.46 -7.76
CA ASN A 40 -5.72 4.01 -7.65
C ASN A 40 -4.32 3.52 -7.25
N TYR A 41 -4.26 2.61 -6.29
CA TYR A 41 -3.03 1.93 -5.90
C TYR A 41 -3.32 0.48 -5.48
N CYS A 42 -2.27 -0.34 -5.44
CA CYS A 42 -2.40 -1.72 -5.02
C CYS A 42 -2.49 -1.85 -3.49
N CYS A 43 -3.63 -2.31 -2.97
CA CYS A 43 -3.89 -2.38 -1.53
C CYS A 43 -3.76 -3.78 -0.93
N GLY A 44 -3.61 -4.81 -1.75
CA GLY A 44 -3.31 -6.15 -1.26
C GLY A 44 -1.83 -6.28 -0.89
N GLN A 45 -1.53 -6.54 0.38
CA GLN A 45 -0.16 -6.89 0.78
C GLN A 45 0.32 -8.17 0.06
N PRO A 46 1.56 -8.20 -0.48
CA PRO A 46 2.13 -9.39 -1.11
C PRO A 46 2.16 -10.59 -0.15
N GLY A 47 1.84 -11.78 -0.65
CA GLY A 47 1.86 -13.02 0.14
C GLY A 47 0.70 -13.19 1.14
N VAL A 48 -0.19 -12.20 1.27
CA VAL A 48 -1.39 -12.31 2.12
C VAL A 48 -2.57 -12.84 1.30
N THR A 49 -3.19 -13.91 1.79
CA THR A 49 -4.45 -14.41 1.24
C THR A 49 -5.62 -13.77 1.97
N TYR A 50 -6.38 -12.96 1.25
CA TYR A 50 -7.59 -12.34 1.78
C TYR A 50 -8.82 -13.23 1.57
N PRO A 51 -9.82 -13.18 2.47
CA PRO A 51 -11.12 -13.77 2.22
C PRO A 51 -11.71 -13.27 0.89
N PRO A 52 -12.58 -14.05 0.23
CA PRO A 52 -13.27 -13.58 -0.97
C PRO A 52 -14.01 -12.27 -0.69
N PHE A 53 -14.12 -11.42 -1.72
CA PHE A 53 -14.97 -10.24 -1.67
C PHE A 53 -16.44 -10.69 -1.66
N THR A 54 -16.96 -10.98 -0.47
CA THR A 54 -18.30 -11.53 -0.30
C THR A 54 -19.34 -10.43 -0.17
N LYS A 55 -19.05 -9.37 0.59
CA LYS A 55 -20.00 -8.27 0.80
C LYS A 55 -19.34 -7.00 1.33
N LYS A 56 -19.92 -5.85 0.96
CA LYS A 56 -19.66 -4.56 1.61
C LYS A 56 -20.32 -4.56 2.99
N HIS A 57 -19.59 -4.23 4.04
CA HIS A 57 -20.15 -4.10 5.38
C HIS A 57 -21.02 -2.84 5.47
N LEU A 58 -22.02 -2.88 6.35
CA LEU A 58 -22.92 -1.75 6.61
C LEU A 58 -22.17 -0.54 7.19
N GLY A 59 -22.81 0.63 7.14
CA GLY A 59 -22.22 1.89 7.61
C GLY A 59 -21.24 2.50 6.60
N ARG A 60 -20.50 3.51 7.06
CA ARG A 60 -19.54 4.28 6.27
C ARG A 60 -18.18 4.35 6.95
N CYS A 61 -17.15 4.61 6.15
CA CYS A 61 -15.83 4.89 6.69
C CYS A 61 -15.89 6.16 7.55
N PRO A 62 -15.19 6.20 8.70
CA PRO A 62 -15.05 7.43 9.44
C PRO A 62 -14.34 8.49 8.58
N PRO A 63 -14.51 9.79 8.90
CA PRO A 63 -13.79 10.86 8.24
C PRO A 63 -12.28 10.57 8.18
N VAL A 64 -11.70 10.87 7.02
CA VAL A 64 -10.24 10.76 6.84
C VAL A 64 -9.59 11.78 7.78
N ARG A 65 -8.58 11.35 8.53
CA ARG A 65 -7.86 12.23 9.46
C ARG A 65 -6.95 13.17 8.68
N ASP A 66 -6.97 14.46 9.04
CA ASP A 66 -6.06 15.47 8.49
C ASP A 66 -4.67 15.41 9.12
N THR A 67 -4.59 14.95 10.37
CA THR A 67 -3.34 14.90 11.14
C THR A 67 -3.12 13.56 11.86
N CYS A 68 -1.85 13.21 12.02
CA CYS A 68 -1.40 11.98 12.66
C CYS A 68 -1.06 12.24 14.13
N THR A 69 -2.09 12.27 14.96
CA THR A 69 -1.94 12.45 16.40
C THR A 69 -1.74 11.09 17.10
N GLY A 70 -0.71 11.02 17.95
CA GLY A 70 -0.51 9.99 18.99
C GLY A 70 0.16 8.68 18.56
N VAL A 71 0.62 7.94 19.58
CA VAL A 71 1.08 6.55 19.50
C VAL A 71 -0.16 5.65 19.40
N ARG A 72 -0.18 4.73 18.43
CA ARG A 72 -1.27 3.75 18.30
C ARG A 72 -1.09 2.66 19.36
N THR A 73 -2.10 2.42 20.19
CA THR A 73 -2.12 1.32 21.16
C THR A 73 -2.33 -0.04 20.50
N GLN A 74 -2.99 -0.06 19.34
CA GLN A 74 -3.22 -1.27 18.55
C GLN A 74 -2.62 -1.13 17.16
N LEU A 75 -2.02 -2.22 16.67
CA LEU A 75 -1.47 -2.26 15.33
C LEU A 75 -2.62 -2.31 14.31
N PRO A 76 -2.62 -1.43 13.31
CA PRO A 76 -3.66 -1.42 12.30
C PRO A 76 -3.62 -2.68 11.43
N THR A 77 -4.79 -3.21 11.10
CA THR A 77 -4.92 -4.32 10.15
C THR A 77 -5.11 -3.77 8.75
N TYR A 78 -4.18 -4.05 7.84
CA TYR A 78 -4.30 -3.70 6.43
C TYR A 78 -5.40 -4.52 5.75
N CYS A 79 -6.07 -3.91 4.80
CA CYS A 79 -7.17 -4.55 4.10
C CYS A 79 -7.28 -4.03 2.66
N PRO A 80 -7.73 -4.88 1.73
CA PRO A 80 -8.15 -4.47 0.39
C PRO A 80 -9.66 -4.21 0.29
N HIS A 81 -10.46 -4.77 1.19
CA HIS A 81 -11.92 -4.64 1.18
C HIS A 81 -12.54 -5.00 2.53
N ASP A 82 -13.82 -4.65 2.70
CA ASP A 82 -14.58 -4.88 3.94
C ASP A 82 -14.54 -6.33 4.43
N GLY A 83 -14.67 -7.32 3.52
CA GLY A 83 -14.60 -8.74 3.89
C GLY A 83 -13.26 -9.21 4.48
N ALA A 84 -12.19 -8.42 4.40
CA ALA A 84 -10.93 -8.68 5.09
C ALA A 84 -10.92 -8.15 6.54
N CYS A 85 -11.97 -7.43 6.94
CA CYS A 85 -12.17 -6.87 8.27
C CYS A 85 -13.23 -7.65 9.05
N GLN A 86 -13.31 -7.41 10.36
CA GLN A 86 -14.42 -7.90 11.17
C GLN A 86 -15.76 -7.26 10.73
N PHE A 87 -16.89 -7.93 10.98
CA PHE A 87 -18.22 -7.58 10.48
C PHE A 87 -18.66 -6.12 10.73
N ARG A 88 -18.23 -5.50 11.84
CA ARG A 88 -18.56 -4.10 12.22
C ARG A 88 -17.53 -3.07 11.77
N SER A 89 -16.54 -3.49 10.99
CA SER A 89 -15.45 -2.65 10.51
C SER A 89 -15.53 -2.48 9.01
N LYS A 90 -15.01 -1.36 8.52
CA LYS A 90 -14.87 -1.08 7.10
C LYS A 90 -13.41 -0.93 6.73
N CYS A 91 -13.12 -1.25 5.48
CA CYS A 91 -11.80 -1.06 4.94
C CYS A 91 -11.66 0.37 4.41
N CYS A 92 -10.88 1.19 5.09
CA CYS A 92 -10.88 2.64 4.92
C CYS A 92 -9.47 3.20 4.80
N TYR A 93 -9.29 4.19 3.94
CA TYR A 93 -8.01 4.87 3.77
C TYR A 93 -7.57 5.55 5.08
N ASP A 94 -6.28 5.42 5.39
CA ASP A 94 -5.62 6.05 6.53
C ASP A 94 -4.46 6.90 6.04
N THR A 95 -4.61 8.23 6.13
CA THR A 95 -3.60 9.21 5.71
C THR A 95 -2.24 8.98 6.35
N CYS A 96 -2.22 8.54 7.61
CA CYS A 96 -0.99 8.38 8.37
C CYS A 96 -0.19 7.16 7.94
N LEU A 97 -0.88 6.12 7.46
CA LEU A 97 -0.26 4.91 6.92
C LEU A 97 -0.16 4.93 5.40
N LYS A 98 -0.81 5.91 4.75
CA LYS A 98 -1.01 5.99 3.30
C LYS A 98 -1.55 4.68 2.71
N HIS A 99 -2.42 4.01 3.46
CA HIS A 99 -2.95 2.70 3.09
C HIS A 99 -4.35 2.45 3.64
N HIS A 100 -5.06 1.47 3.08
CA HIS A 100 -6.34 1.02 3.63
C HIS A 100 -6.14 0.11 4.83
N VAL A 101 -6.91 0.39 5.89
CA VAL A 101 -6.92 -0.41 7.12
C VAL A 101 -8.33 -0.58 7.63
N CYS A 102 -8.54 -1.62 8.42
CA CYS A 102 -9.81 -1.85 9.09
C CYS A 102 -10.05 -0.77 10.15
N LYS A 103 -11.17 -0.06 10.01
CA LYS A 103 -11.64 0.96 10.96
C LYS A 103 -13.07 0.65 11.38
N THR A 104 -13.45 1.02 12.59
CA THR A 104 -14.84 0.90 13.06
C THR A 104 -15.79 1.65 12.11
N ALA A 105 -16.88 1.00 11.71
CA ALA A 105 -17.88 1.61 10.85
C ALA A 105 -18.65 2.71 11.60
N GLU A 106 -18.90 3.82 10.94
CA GLU A 106 -19.87 4.81 11.40
C GLU A 106 -21.26 4.49 10.83
N TYR A 107 -22.27 4.59 11.68
CA TYR A 107 -23.66 4.49 11.27
C TYR A 107 -24.27 5.89 11.44
N PRO A 108 -24.82 6.51 10.38
CA PRO A 108 -25.63 7.70 10.58
C PRO A 108 -26.78 7.28 11.49
N TYR A 109 -26.83 7.86 12.69
CA TYR A 109 -27.99 7.73 13.56
C TYR A 109 -29.23 8.18 12.77
N TYR A 110 -30.31 7.39 12.87
CA TYR A 110 -31.59 7.68 12.23
C TYR A 110 -32.18 8.99 12.72
#